data_AF-A0A1H8DDU9-F1
#
_entry.id   AF-A0A1H8DDU9-F1
#
_cell.length_a   1.000
_cell.length_b   1.000
_cell.length_c   1.000
_cell.angle_alpha   90.00
_cell.angle_beta   90.00
_cell.angle_gamma   90.00
#
_symmetry.space_group_name_H-M   'P 1'
#
loop_
_entity.id
_entity.type
_entity.pdbx_description
1 polymer ?
#
loop_
_entity_poly.entity_id
_entity_poly.type
_entity_poly.pdbx_seq_one_letter_code
_entity_poly.pdbx_strand_id
1 'polypeptide(L)'
;MNHPSTAIRRTALRRTTAVLCLGSAAVLAGCATGPNAHPRDPLEPWNRGVYKFNDAVDQAVLKPVATVYTKVTPNFVQSGVRNFFNNLTDAWSAINSALQFKGQEAMDNFWRFTINTTFGLGGVFDVASEAQIPRVKQDFGLTLGRWGVGTGPYLMLPLLGPSTVRDTVALPVDMNGNPIGAIEHVPTRNQVNALSVINQRAQLLDASDLLNQAALDPYSVLRDAYLHTRDAGKRSAALAASAGASAPADGADSDGYEPPPEGMEGEAPAATPASAASASVPAAPAAPSGPGADSDGYEPPPEGFEPESGAPVQKGPTPYYVPAVPQLLEHLDPNWGTNFWRR
;
A
#
# COMPACT_ATOMS: atom_id res chain seq x y z
N MET A 1 -18.14 -29.54 -60.49
CA MET A 1 -16.74 -29.71 -60.07
C MET A 1 -16.36 -28.52 -59.20
N ASN A 2 -16.44 -28.67 -57.87
CA ASN A 2 -16.12 -27.60 -56.91
C ASN A 2 -14.66 -27.75 -56.50
N HIS A 3 -13.83 -26.72 -56.74
CA HIS A 3 -12.40 -26.72 -56.46
C HIS A 3 -12.10 -26.71 -54.93
N PRO A 4 -11.48 -27.77 -54.35
CA PRO A 4 -11.11 -27.79 -52.93
C PRO A 4 -9.85 -26.98 -52.59
N SER A 5 -9.25 -26.26 -53.55
CA SER A 5 -7.90 -25.68 -53.42
C SER A 5 -7.82 -24.40 -52.58
N THR A 6 -8.92 -23.69 -52.30
CA THR A 6 -8.89 -22.37 -51.64
C THR A 6 -8.97 -22.43 -50.11
N ALA A 7 -9.62 -23.44 -49.54
CA ALA A 7 -9.76 -23.59 -48.09
C ALA A 7 -8.44 -24.00 -47.40
N ILE A 8 -7.67 -24.89 -48.04
CA ILE A 8 -6.39 -25.41 -47.52
C ILE A 8 -5.30 -24.32 -47.49
N ARG A 9 -5.31 -23.40 -48.47
CA ARG A 9 -4.35 -22.28 -48.53
C ARG A 9 -4.57 -21.24 -47.42
N ARG A 10 -5.82 -21.04 -46.96
CA ARG A 10 -6.15 -20.07 -45.90
C ARG A 10 -5.75 -20.56 -44.51
N THR A 11 -5.87 -21.85 -44.24
CA THR A 11 -5.43 -22.46 -42.96
C THR A 11 -3.92 -22.59 -42.88
N ALA A 12 -3.24 -22.91 -43.99
CA ALA A 12 -1.79 -22.91 -44.06
C ALA A 12 -1.20 -21.52 -43.79
N LEU A 13 -1.75 -20.48 -44.44
CA LEU A 13 -1.29 -19.09 -44.27
C LEU A 13 -1.45 -18.60 -42.82
N ARG A 14 -2.59 -18.87 -42.17
CA ARG A 14 -2.83 -18.52 -40.76
C ARG A 14 -1.88 -19.23 -39.78
N ARG A 15 -1.52 -20.49 -40.05
CA ARG A 15 -0.55 -21.23 -39.23
C ARG A 15 0.87 -20.69 -39.39
N THR A 16 1.29 -20.35 -40.62
CA THR A 16 2.59 -19.71 -40.85
C THR A 16 2.67 -18.32 -40.21
N THR A 17 1.63 -17.49 -40.29
CA THR A 17 1.63 -16.16 -39.63
C THR A 17 1.69 -16.29 -38.11
N ALA A 18 0.94 -17.23 -37.51
CA ALA A 18 0.99 -17.47 -36.07
C ALA A 18 2.38 -17.92 -35.60
N VAL A 19 3.04 -18.84 -36.33
CA VAL A 19 4.41 -19.29 -36.03
C VAL A 19 5.42 -18.15 -36.21
N LEU A 20 5.26 -17.30 -37.22
CA LEU A 20 6.14 -16.16 -37.44
C LEU A 20 5.98 -15.12 -36.33
N CYS A 21 4.75 -14.81 -35.91
CA CYS A 21 4.47 -13.94 -34.76
C CYS A 21 5.06 -14.51 -33.46
N LEU A 22 4.89 -15.81 -33.21
CA LEU A 22 5.45 -16.49 -32.02
C LEU A 22 6.98 -16.47 -32.03
N GLY A 23 7.58 -16.71 -33.21
CA GLY A 23 9.03 -16.66 -33.42
C GLY A 23 9.59 -15.25 -33.20
N SER A 24 8.95 -14.22 -33.77
CA SER A 24 9.35 -12.83 -33.53
C SER A 24 9.16 -12.41 -32.07
N ALA A 25 8.11 -12.89 -31.38
CA ALA A 25 7.94 -12.64 -29.95
C ALA A 25 9.04 -13.31 -29.12
N ALA A 26 9.50 -14.51 -29.49
CA ALA A 26 10.60 -15.20 -28.82
C ALA A 26 11.95 -14.50 -29.03
N VAL A 27 12.24 -14.01 -30.23
CA VAL A 27 13.47 -13.24 -30.51
C VAL A 27 13.46 -11.90 -29.76
N LEU A 28 12.33 -11.19 -29.74
CA LEU A 28 12.19 -9.96 -28.97
C LEU A 28 12.29 -10.18 -27.45
N ALA A 29 11.74 -11.29 -26.95
CA ALA A 29 11.87 -11.67 -25.55
C ALA A 29 13.34 -11.93 -25.16
N GLY A 30 14.13 -12.54 -26.05
CA GLY A 30 15.57 -12.77 -25.83
C GLY A 30 16.42 -11.50 -25.80
N CYS A 31 15.99 -10.41 -26.46
CA CYS A 31 16.62 -9.10 -26.33
C CYS A 31 16.15 -8.33 -25.09
N ALA A 32 14.96 -8.64 -24.58
CA ALA A 32 14.40 -8.00 -23.40
C ALA A 32 14.96 -8.57 -22.09
N THR A 33 15.50 -9.79 -22.10
CA THR A 33 16.12 -10.42 -20.93
C THR A 33 17.66 -10.30 -20.96
N GLY A 34 18.24 -9.66 -19.95
CA GLY A 34 19.69 -9.47 -19.85
C GLY A 34 20.43 -10.68 -19.25
N PRO A 35 21.70 -10.93 -19.59
CA PRO A 35 22.50 -12.05 -19.04
C PRO A 35 22.74 -11.95 -17.52
N ASN A 36 22.54 -10.77 -16.91
CA ASN A 36 22.61 -10.53 -15.47
C ASN A 36 21.26 -10.07 -14.89
N ALA A 37 20.14 -10.39 -15.53
CA ALA A 37 18.82 -9.92 -15.09
C ALA A 37 18.49 -10.44 -13.70
N HIS A 38 17.98 -9.56 -12.84
CA HIS A 38 17.54 -9.96 -11.50
C HIS A 38 16.42 -11.02 -11.63
N PRO A 39 16.44 -12.13 -10.87
CA PRO A 39 15.40 -13.18 -10.95
C PRO A 39 13.95 -12.69 -10.86
N ARG A 40 13.69 -11.58 -10.16
CA ARG A 40 12.36 -10.98 -10.01
C ARG A 40 12.05 -9.91 -11.07
N ASP A 41 13.03 -9.51 -11.86
CA ASP A 41 12.95 -8.54 -12.95
C ASP A 41 13.72 -9.05 -14.19
N PRO A 42 13.22 -10.10 -14.86
CA PRO A 42 13.87 -10.66 -16.04
C PRO A 42 13.95 -9.65 -17.19
N LEU A 43 12.98 -8.72 -17.27
CA LEU A 43 12.84 -7.72 -18.33
C LEU A 43 13.50 -6.38 -17.96
N GLU A 44 14.53 -6.41 -17.12
CA GLU A 44 15.19 -5.21 -16.58
C GLU A 44 15.61 -4.19 -17.66
N PRO A 45 16.22 -4.57 -18.80
CA PRO A 45 16.54 -3.62 -19.87
C PRO A 45 15.32 -2.85 -20.39
N TRP A 46 14.19 -3.54 -20.59
CA TRP A 46 12.94 -2.91 -21.01
C TRP A 46 12.40 -2.01 -19.90
N ASN A 47 12.34 -2.52 -18.67
CA ASN A 47 11.77 -1.81 -17.54
C ASN A 47 12.56 -0.53 -17.21
N ARG A 48 13.90 -0.55 -17.33
CA ARG A 48 14.75 0.64 -17.22
C ARG A 48 14.49 1.64 -18.36
N GLY A 49 14.24 1.16 -19.57
CA GLY A 49 13.85 2.01 -20.70
C GLY A 49 12.53 2.75 -20.43
N VAL A 50 11.51 2.01 -19.98
CA VAL A 50 10.21 2.61 -19.60
C VAL A 50 10.34 3.52 -18.40
N TYR A 51 11.19 3.18 -17.42
CA TYR A 51 11.49 4.05 -16.28
C TYR A 51 12.03 5.41 -16.74
N LYS A 52 13.01 5.43 -17.65
CA LYS A 52 13.54 6.68 -18.22
C LYS A 52 12.47 7.49 -18.96
N PHE A 53 11.59 6.81 -19.70
CA PHE A 53 10.46 7.47 -20.36
C PHE A 53 9.51 8.11 -19.33
N ASN A 54 9.11 7.38 -18.29
CA ASN A 54 8.23 7.91 -17.25
C ASN A 54 8.88 9.06 -16.47
N ASP A 55 10.17 8.93 -16.16
CA ASP A 55 10.96 9.97 -15.48
C ASP A 55 11.06 11.25 -16.34
N ALA A 56 11.29 11.12 -17.65
CA ALA A 56 11.29 12.26 -18.55
C ALA A 56 9.92 12.97 -18.60
N VAL A 57 8.82 12.20 -18.63
CA VAL A 57 7.45 12.75 -18.58
C VAL A 57 7.19 13.43 -17.23
N ASP A 58 7.63 12.82 -16.13
CA ASP A 58 7.48 13.38 -14.79
C ASP A 58 8.20 14.71 -14.66
N GLN A 59 9.47 14.77 -15.04
CA GLN A 59 10.29 15.98 -14.98
C GLN A 59 9.74 17.10 -15.88
N ALA A 60 9.24 16.76 -17.06
CA ALA A 60 8.71 17.73 -18.00
C ALA A 60 7.32 18.27 -17.62
N VAL A 61 6.47 17.44 -17.01
CA VAL A 61 5.04 17.76 -16.83
C VAL A 61 4.58 17.62 -15.39
N LEU A 62 4.65 16.42 -14.82
CA LEU A 62 4.01 16.14 -13.54
C LEU A 62 4.68 16.86 -12.36
N LYS A 63 6.01 16.85 -12.29
CA LYS A 63 6.79 17.50 -11.23
C LYS A 63 6.59 19.02 -11.22
N PRO A 64 6.69 19.76 -12.34
CA PRO A 64 6.38 21.19 -12.38
C PRO A 64 4.94 21.49 -11.93
N VAL A 65 3.95 20.74 -12.43
CA VAL A 65 2.53 20.95 -12.09
C VAL A 65 2.27 20.66 -10.61
N ALA A 66 2.81 19.57 -10.07
CA ALA A 66 2.71 19.23 -8.65
C ALA A 66 3.41 20.27 -7.75
N THR A 67 4.54 20.83 -8.20
CA THR A 67 5.24 21.91 -7.48
C THR A 67 4.40 23.19 -7.45
N VAL A 68 3.72 23.53 -8.54
CA VAL A 68 2.79 24.67 -8.55
C VAL A 68 1.60 24.39 -7.63
N TYR A 69 1.01 23.20 -7.72
CA TYR A 69 -0.11 22.78 -6.87
C TYR A 69 0.21 22.92 -5.37
N THR A 70 1.37 22.42 -4.93
CA THR A 70 1.82 22.54 -3.53
C THR A 70 2.09 23.97 -3.09
N LYS A 71 2.57 24.84 -4.00
CA LYS A 71 2.83 26.26 -3.71
C LYS A 71 1.56 27.10 -3.60
N VAL A 72 0.56 26.86 -4.46
CA VAL A 72 -0.66 27.70 -4.53
C VAL A 72 -1.77 27.22 -3.59
N THR A 73 -1.76 25.94 -3.24
CA THR A 73 -2.85 25.32 -2.47
C THR A 73 -2.48 25.24 -0.99
N PRO A 74 -3.28 25.79 -0.06
CA PRO A 74 -3.02 25.65 1.37
C PRO A 74 -3.01 24.19 1.85
N ASN A 75 -2.22 23.89 2.88
CA ASN A 75 -2.05 22.52 3.40
C ASN A 75 -3.38 21.84 3.81
N PHE A 76 -4.36 22.59 4.32
CA PHE A 76 -5.66 22.03 4.70
C PHE A 76 -6.47 21.58 3.48
N VAL A 77 -6.38 22.29 2.35
CA VAL A 77 -7.03 21.91 1.09
C VAL A 77 -6.33 20.70 0.50
N GLN A 78 -4.99 20.68 0.49
CA GLN A 78 -4.22 19.50 0.02
C GLN A 78 -4.57 18.25 0.84
N SER A 79 -4.66 18.40 2.16
CA SER A 79 -5.08 17.33 3.07
C SER A 79 -6.50 16.86 2.77
N GLY A 80 -7.44 17.79 2.55
CA GLY A 80 -8.81 17.46 2.17
C GLY A 80 -8.92 16.67 0.87
N VAL A 81 -8.19 17.09 -0.16
CA VAL A 81 -8.13 16.39 -1.46
C VAL A 81 -7.53 15.00 -1.30
N ARG A 82 -6.43 14.87 -0.55
CA ARG A 82 -5.81 13.58 -0.22
C ARG A 82 -6.79 12.67 0.52
N ASN A 83 -7.47 13.17 1.55
CA ASN A 83 -8.42 12.40 2.34
C ASN A 83 -9.59 11.92 1.49
N PHE A 84 -10.10 12.78 0.59
CA PHE A 84 -11.17 12.41 -0.35
C PHE A 84 -10.78 11.21 -1.21
N PHE A 85 -9.62 11.24 -1.86
CA PHE A 85 -9.16 10.10 -2.68
C PHE A 85 -8.83 8.85 -1.85
N ASN A 86 -8.32 9.03 -0.64
CA ASN A 86 -8.08 7.92 0.28
C ASN A 86 -9.41 7.29 0.73
N ASN A 87 -10.46 8.08 0.94
CA ASN A 87 -11.80 7.57 1.29
C ASN A 87 -12.36 6.67 0.17
N LEU A 88 -12.20 7.07 -1.10
CA LEU A 88 -12.58 6.22 -2.24
C LEU A 88 -11.76 4.92 -2.28
N THR A 89 -10.47 5.01 -1.94
CA THR A 89 -9.58 3.85 -1.85
C THR A 89 -9.97 2.92 -0.69
N ASP A 90 -10.44 3.47 0.43
CA ASP A 90 -10.91 2.70 1.60
C ASP A 90 -12.13 1.85 1.21
N ALA A 91 -13.06 2.39 0.42
CA ALA A 91 -14.22 1.62 -0.09
C ALA A 91 -13.78 0.40 -0.94
N TRP A 92 -12.88 0.60 -1.91
CA TRP A 92 -12.36 -0.49 -2.73
C TRP A 92 -11.52 -1.49 -1.92
N SER A 93 -10.79 -1.00 -0.91
CA SER A 93 -10.01 -1.83 -0.02
C SER A 93 -10.91 -2.72 0.86
N ALA A 94 -12.04 -2.20 1.34
CA ALA A 94 -13.02 -3.00 2.10
C ALA A 94 -13.56 -4.18 1.28
N ILE A 95 -13.90 -3.94 0.00
CA ILE A 95 -14.34 -4.99 -0.93
C ILE A 95 -13.25 -6.04 -1.11
N ASN A 96 -12.00 -5.63 -1.37
CA ASN A 96 -10.90 -6.56 -1.57
C ASN A 96 -10.54 -7.34 -0.29
N SER A 97 -10.54 -6.70 0.88
CA SER A 97 -10.37 -7.39 2.16
C SER A 97 -11.46 -8.44 2.39
N ALA A 98 -12.71 -8.14 2.05
CA ALA A 98 -13.81 -9.10 2.12
C ALA A 98 -13.58 -10.28 1.17
N LEU A 99 -13.21 -10.01 -0.10
CA LEU A 99 -12.86 -11.05 -1.08
C LEU A 99 -11.64 -11.89 -0.67
N GLN A 100 -10.77 -11.37 0.19
CA GLN A 100 -9.61 -12.07 0.75
C GLN A 100 -9.92 -12.86 2.04
N PHE A 101 -11.16 -12.81 2.54
CA PHE A 101 -11.57 -13.31 3.86
C PHE A 101 -10.78 -12.71 5.02
N LYS A 102 -10.50 -11.41 4.96
CA LYS A 102 -9.83 -10.65 6.02
C LYS A 102 -10.86 -9.77 6.73
N GLY A 103 -11.64 -10.37 7.62
CA GLY A 103 -12.78 -9.73 8.29
C GLY A 103 -12.42 -8.42 8.98
N GLN A 104 -11.35 -8.41 9.78
CA GLN A 104 -10.90 -7.20 10.49
C GLN A 104 -10.56 -6.06 9.52
N GLU A 105 -9.69 -6.30 8.54
CA GLU A 105 -9.31 -5.28 7.56
C GLU A 105 -10.51 -4.79 6.73
N ALA A 106 -11.46 -5.68 6.43
CA ALA A 106 -12.69 -5.31 5.72
C ALA A 106 -13.55 -4.36 6.56
N MET A 107 -13.73 -4.67 7.85
CA MET A 107 -14.49 -3.82 8.77
C MET A 107 -13.78 -2.49 9.03
N ASP A 108 -12.46 -2.49 9.22
CA ASP A 108 -11.68 -1.27 9.44
C ASP A 108 -11.87 -0.30 8.26
N ASN A 109 -11.62 -0.77 7.03
CA ASN A 109 -11.79 0.06 5.84
C ASN A 109 -13.25 0.47 5.58
N PHE A 110 -14.21 -0.43 5.85
CA PHE A 110 -15.64 -0.13 5.73
C PHE A 110 -16.06 1.00 6.68
N TRP A 111 -15.64 0.93 7.95
CA TRP A 111 -15.95 1.96 8.93
C TRP A 111 -15.22 3.26 8.63
N ARG A 112 -13.97 3.22 8.16
CA ARG A 112 -13.27 4.40 7.66
C ARG A 112 -14.06 5.10 6.55
N PHE A 113 -14.47 4.34 5.53
CA PHE A 113 -15.27 4.89 4.45
C PHE A 113 -16.59 5.49 4.95
N THR A 114 -17.31 4.75 5.79
CA THR A 114 -18.62 5.16 6.30
C THR A 114 -18.50 6.45 7.12
N ILE A 115 -17.62 6.47 8.11
CA ILE A 115 -17.43 7.60 9.03
C ILE A 115 -16.93 8.84 8.28
N ASN A 116 -15.93 8.69 7.42
CA ASN A 116 -15.37 9.83 6.68
C ASN A 116 -16.37 10.35 5.63
N THR A 117 -17.21 9.50 5.05
CA THR A 117 -18.26 9.94 4.13
C THR A 117 -19.38 10.68 4.87
N THR A 118 -19.84 10.18 6.01
CA THR A 118 -20.98 10.76 6.74
C THR A 118 -20.59 11.96 7.60
N PHE A 119 -19.54 11.83 8.42
CA PHE A 119 -19.10 12.86 9.36
C PHE A 119 -17.93 13.68 8.81
N GLY A 120 -17.21 13.16 7.84
CA GLY A 120 -16.06 13.83 7.22
C GLY A 120 -16.36 14.60 5.93
N LEU A 121 -17.63 14.96 5.68
CA LEU A 121 -18.09 15.66 4.47
C LEU A 121 -17.67 14.95 3.17
N GLY A 122 -18.07 13.69 3.00
CA GLY A 122 -17.73 12.92 1.79
C GLY A 122 -16.27 12.47 1.72
N GLY A 123 -15.55 12.49 2.84
CA GLY A 123 -14.15 12.07 2.94
C GLY A 123 -13.13 13.21 2.96
N VAL A 124 -13.55 14.48 2.96
CA VAL A 124 -12.64 15.63 3.07
C VAL A 124 -11.94 15.66 4.43
N PHE A 125 -12.65 15.32 5.51
CA PHE A 125 -12.08 15.18 6.85
C PHE A 125 -11.91 13.70 7.22
N ASP A 126 -10.74 13.33 7.74
CA ASP A 126 -10.41 11.96 8.13
C ASP A 126 -10.75 11.71 9.61
N VAL A 127 -12.04 11.77 9.94
CA VAL A 127 -12.58 11.57 11.29
C VAL A 127 -12.30 10.16 11.82
N ALA A 128 -12.26 9.16 10.94
CA ALA A 128 -11.97 7.79 11.30
C ALA A 128 -10.55 7.58 11.84
N SER A 129 -9.59 8.42 11.41
CA SER A 129 -8.23 8.38 11.96
C SER A 129 -8.16 8.93 13.38
N GLU A 130 -8.97 9.93 13.71
CA GLU A 130 -9.12 10.40 15.10
C GLU A 130 -9.72 9.31 15.99
N ALA A 131 -10.61 8.49 15.43
CA ALA A 131 -11.14 7.28 16.08
C ALA A 131 -10.15 6.09 16.09
N GLN A 132 -8.90 6.27 15.67
CA GLN A 132 -7.83 5.26 15.66
C GLN A 132 -8.15 4.00 14.84
N ILE A 133 -9.02 4.09 13.83
CA ILE A 133 -9.34 2.95 12.97
C ILE A 133 -8.18 2.75 11.97
N PRO A 134 -7.49 1.60 11.93
CA PRO A 134 -6.37 1.40 11.02
C PRO A 134 -6.77 1.47 9.54
N ARG A 135 -5.93 2.07 8.68
CA ARG A 135 -6.11 2.02 7.22
C ARG A 135 -5.29 0.88 6.65
N VAL A 136 -5.92 -0.01 5.88
CA VAL A 136 -5.21 -1.10 5.20
C VAL A 136 -5.56 -1.09 3.72
N LYS A 137 -4.63 -0.60 2.89
CA LYS A 137 -4.86 -0.55 1.45
C LYS A 137 -4.85 -1.97 0.86
N GLN A 138 -5.92 -2.31 0.14
CA GLN A 138 -6.03 -3.56 -0.62
C GLN A 138 -6.42 -3.26 -2.07
N ASP A 139 -5.92 -4.07 -3.00
CA ASP A 139 -6.25 -4.02 -4.42
C ASP A 139 -6.51 -5.43 -4.97
N PHE A 140 -7.03 -5.51 -6.18
CA PHE A 140 -7.43 -6.78 -6.79
C PHE A 140 -6.23 -7.68 -7.09
N GLY A 141 -5.05 -7.08 -7.34
CA GLY A 141 -3.80 -7.83 -7.46
C GLY A 141 -3.46 -8.62 -6.20
N LEU A 142 -3.59 -7.99 -5.02
CA LEU A 142 -3.44 -8.69 -3.73
C LEU A 142 -4.51 -9.74 -3.51
N THR A 143 -5.76 -9.46 -3.92
CA THR A 143 -6.85 -10.43 -3.89
C THR A 143 -6.50 -11.67 -4.72
N LEU A 144 -6.09 -11.52 -5.98
CA LEU A 144 -5.62 -12.64 -6.80
C LEU A 144 -4.46 -13.40 -6.14
N GLY A 145 -3.56 -12.69 -5.44
CA GLY A 145 -2.50 -13.30 -4.64
C GLY A 145 -3.02 -14.21 -3.52
N ARG A 146 -4.05 -13.78 -2.80
CA ARG A 146 -4.72 -14.60 -1.76
C ARG A 146 -5.33 -15.87 -2.33
N TRP A 147 -5.82 -15.81 -3.57
CA TRP A 147 -6.41 -16.95 -4.29
C TRP A 147 -5.39 -17.79 -5.07
N GLY A 148 -4.09 -17.62 -4.81
CA GLY A 148 -3.03 -18.48 -5.35
C GLY A 148 -2.43 -18.02 -6.68
N VAL A 149 -2.84 -16.87 -7.23
CA VAL A 149 -2.19 -16.31 -8.41
C VAL A 149 -0.83 -15.73 -8.02
N GLY A 150 0.23 -16.35 -8.54
CA GLY A 150 1.60 -15.90 -8.33
C GLY A 150 1.81 -14.45 -8.82
N THR A 151 2.65 -13.69 -8.13
CA THR A 151 2.95 -12.29 -8.48
C THR A 151 3.51 -12.14 -9.90
N GLY A 152 4.31 -13.12 -10.34
CA GLY A 152 5.04 -13.03 -11.60
C GLY A 152 6.20 -12.03 -11.56
N PRO A 153 6.89 -11.82 -12.68
CA PRO A 153 7.98 -10.87 -12.77
C PRO A 153 7.52 -9.41 -12.62
N TYR A 154 8.46 -8.56 -12.21
CA TYR A 154 8.32 -7.12 -12.17
C TYR A 154 8.15 -6.54 -13.58
N LEU A 155 7.31 -5.52 -13.70
CA LEU A 155 7.09 -4.76 -14.92
C LEU A 155 7.04 -3.28 -14.60
N MET A 156 7.72 -2.46 -15.39
CA MET A 156 7.54 -1.02 -15.39
C MET A 156 6.57 -0.65 -16.52
N LEU A 157 5.43 -0.08 -16.16
CA LEU A 157 4.39 0.30 -17.11
C LEU A 157 4.57 1.76 -17.54
N PRO A 158 4.42 2.09 -18.84
CA PRO A 158 4.42 3.47 -19.30
C PRO A 158 3.34 4.28 -18.58
N LEU A 159 3.70 5.45 -18.05
CA LEU A 159 2.89 6.39 -17.28
C LEU A 159 2.38 5.87 -15.92
N LEU A 160 2.08 4.59 -15.78
CA LEU A 160 1.49 4.00 -14.56
C LEU A 160 2.55 3.61 -13.52
N GLY A 161 3.78 3.33 -13.95
CA GLY A 161 4.89 3.06 -13.04
C GLY A 161 5.08 1.59 -12.66
N PRO A 162 5.65 1.31 -11.48
CA PRO A 162 5.97 -0.04 -11.00
C PRO A 162 4.75 -0.97 -10.91
N SER A 163 4.89 -2.18 -11.43
CA SER A 163 3.85 -3.22 -11.44
C SER A 163 4.46 -4.62 -11.38
N THR A 164 3.60 -5.65 -11.28
CA THR A 164 3.95 -7.04 -11.56
C THR A 164 3.05 -7.59 -12.65
N VAL A 165 3.35 -8.75 -13.23
CA VAL A 165 2.45 -9.37 -14.24
C VAL A 165 1.05 -9.54 -13.69
N ARG A 166 0.93 -10.06 -12.46
CA ARG A 166 -0.37 -10.24 -11.81
C ARG A 166 -1.08 -8.90 -11.61
N ASP A 167 -0.39 -7.92 -11.04
CA ASP A 167 -1.00 -6.64 -10.73
C ASP A 167 -1.39 -5.89 -12.02
N THR A 168 -0.63 -6.06 -13.12
CA THR A 168 -0.96 -5.52 -14.45
C THR A 168 -2.24 -6.13 -15.02
N VAL A 169 -2.46 -7.44 -14.84
CA VAL A 169 -3.71 -8.11 -15.23
C VAL A 169 -4.88 -7.69 -14.33
N ALA A 170 -4.60 -7.31 -13.07
CA ALA A 170 -5.61 -6.82 -12.13
C ALA A 170 -6.05 -5.37 -12.42
N LEU A 171 -5.20 -4.56 -13.07
CA LEU A 171 -5.46 -3.14 -13.31
C LEU A 171 -6.85 -2.81 -13.87
N PRO A 172 -7.40 -3.50 -14.89
CA PRO A 172 -8.72 -3.18 -15.39
C PRO A 172 -9.81 -3.34 -14.33
N VAL A 173 -9.68 -4.31 -13.42
CA VAL A 173 -10.62 -4.51 -12.33
C VAL A 173 -10.47 -3.39 -11.30
N ASP A 174 -9.24 -3.03 -10.92
CA ASP A 174 -8.97 -1.92 -10.01
C ASP A 174 -9.45 -0.56 -10.58
N MET A 175 -9.31 -0.35 -11.89
CA MET A 175 -9.81 0.85 -12.58
C MET A 175 -11.34 0.93 -12.56
N ASN A 176 -12.03 -0.20 -12.71
CA ASN A 176 -13.50 -0.25 -12.60
C ASN A 176 -13.98 -0.14 -11.15
N GLY A 177 -13.18 -0.58 -10.19
CA GLY A 177 -13.45 -0.43 -8.75
C GLY A 177 -13.37 1.01 -8.25
N ASN A 178 -12.78 1.92 -9.04
CA ASN A 178 -12.71 3.33 -8.71
C ASN A 178 -14.02 4.05 -9.10
N PRO A 179 -14.78 4.63 -8.15
CA PRO A 179 -16.04 5.31 -8.44
C PRO A 179 -15.90 6.52 -9.37
N ILE A 180 -14.70 7.09 -9.53
CA ILE A 180 -14.41 8.15 -10.50
C ILE A 180 -14.70 7.66 -11.94
N GLY A 181 -14.50 6.37 -12.23
CA GLY A 181 -14.78 5.78 -13.53
C GLY A 181 -16.25 5.85 -13.95
N ALA A 182 -17.16 5.85 -12.97
CA ALA A 182 -18.61 5.90 -13.18
C ALA A 182 -19.15 7.31 -13.51
N ILE A 183 -18.31 8.35 -13.46
CA ILE A 183 -18.70 9.70 -13.86
C ILE A 183 -18.94 9.73 -15.38
N GLU A 184 -20.19 9.86 -15.80
CA GLU A 184 -20.59 9.89 -17.22
C GLU A 184 -20.03 11.12 -17.96
N HIS A 185 -19.97 12.27 -17.27
CA HIS A 185 -19.46 13.50 -17.86
C HIS A 185 -17.93 13.45 -18.01
N VAL A 186 -17.48 13.10 -19.22
CA VAL A 186 -16.07 12.89 -19.56
C VAL A 186 -15.14 14.04 -19.15
N PRO A 187 -15.47 15.33 -19.38
CA PRO A 187 -14.64 16.44 -18.92
C PRO A 187 -14.41 16.44 -17.40
N THR A 188 -15.47 16.27 -16.59
CA THR A 188 -15.37 16.22 -15.13
C THR A 188 -14.55 15.01 -14.68
N ARG A 189 -14.80 13.84 -15.26
CA ARG A 189 -14.01 12.63 -14.96
C ARG A 189 -12.52 12.85 -15.20
N ASN A 190 -12.17 13.46 -16.34
CA ASN A 190 -10.77 13.73 -16.68
C ASN A 190 -10.15 14.75 -15.72
N GLN A 191 -10.89 15.79 -15.31
CA GLN A 191 -10.42 16.77 -14.32
C GLN A 191 -10.17 16.14 -12.95
N VAL A 192 -11.09 15.30 -12.47
CA VAL A 192 -10.94 14.60 -11.18
C VAL A 192 -9.76 13.64 -11.21
N ASN A 193 -9.58 12.89 -12.31
CA ASN A 193 -8.42 12.02 -12.49
C ASN A 193 -7.11 12.81 -12.54
N ALA A 194 -7.08 13.93 -13.28
CA ALA A 194 -5.91 14.80 -13.34
C ALA A 194 -5.55 15.33 -11.94
N LEU A 195 -6.55 15.80 -11.18
CA LEU A 195 -6.34 16.24 -9.80
C LEU A 195 -5.80 15.11 -8.92
N SER A 196 -6.31 13.88 -9.07
CA SER A 196 -5.82 12.70 -8.33
C SER A 196 -4.34 12.45 -8.60
N VAL A 197 -3.94 12.45 -9.87
CA VAL A 197 -2.54 12.24 -10.29
C VAL A 197 -1.64 13.36 -9.77
N ILE A 198 -2.05 14.61 -9.91
CA ILE A 198 -1.27 15.77 -9.43
C ILE A 198 -1.12 15.71 -7.90
N ASN A 199 -2.21 15.45 -7.18
CA ASN A 199 -2.21 15.35 -5.72
C ASN A 199 -1.36 14.17 -5.23
N GLN A 200 -1.38 13.04 -5.94
CA GLN A 200 -0.52 11.90 -5.62
C GLN A 200 0.95 12.24 -5.87
N ARG A 201 1.28 12.90 -6.99
CA ARG A 201 2.66 13.30 -7.26
C ARG A 201 3.16 14.32 -6.25
N ALA A 202 2.33 15.27 -5.85
CA ALA A 202 2.64 16.28 -4.84
C ALA A 202 3.06 15.66 -3.50
N GLN A 203 2.35 14.63 -3.05
CA GLN A 203 2.70 13.89 -1.82
C GLN A 203 4.04 13.14 -1.90
N LEU A 204 4.55 12.91 -3.10
CA LEU A 204 5.78 12.16 -3.35
C LEU A 204 6.96 13.05 -3.72
N LEU A 205 6.79 14.37 -3.82
CA LEU A 205 7.86 15.28 -4.26
C LEU A 205 9.11 15.14 -3.37
N ASP A 206 8.96 15.38 -2.07
CA ASP A 206 10.08 15.35 -1.12
C ASP A 206 10.76 13.98 -1.08
N ALA A 207 9.97 12.91 -0.98
CA ALA A 207 10.49 11.55 -0.96
C ALA A 207 11.24 11.20 -2.26
N SER A 208 10.73 11.65 -3.41
CA SER A 208 11.39 11.41 -4.70
C SER A 208 12.67 12.24 -4.86
N ASP A 209 12.70 13.46 -4.34
CA ASP A 209 13.89 14.32 -4.40
C ASP A 209 15.01 13.78 -3.52
N LEU A 210 14.67 13.28 -2.33
CA LEU A 210 15.61 12.58 -1.45
C LEU A 210 16.13 11.29 -2.10
N LEU A 211 15.24 10.49 -2.69
CA LEU A 211 15.62 9.26 -3.38
C LEU A 211 16.60 9.55 -4.53
N ASN A 212 16.30 10.55 -5.36
CA ASN A 212 17.12 10.90 -6.52
C ASN A 212 18.48 11.49 -6.13
N GLN A 213 18.58 12.12 -4.96
CA GLN A 213 19.85 12.65 -4.43
C GLN A 213 20.71 11.58 -3.76
N ALA A 214 20.08 10.64 -3.05
CA ALA A 214 20.78 9.66 -2.21
C ALA A 214 21.08 8.33 -2.93
N ALA A 215 20.24 7.91 -3.88
CA ALA A 215 20.38 6.61 -4.53
C ALA A 215 21.29 6.68 -5.76
N LEU A 216 22.31 5.80 -5.79
CA LEU A 216 23.16 5.60 -6.96
C LEU A 216 22.38 5.02 -8.15
N ASP A 217 21.39 4.17 -7.87
CA ASP A 217 20.47 3.60 -8.85
C ASP A 217 19.02 3.72 -8.36
N PRO A 218 18.35 4.86 -8.63
CA PRO A 218 16.98 5.09 -8.18
C PRO A 218 15.98 4.04 -8.69
N TYR A 219 16.23 3.45 -9.87
CA TYR A 219 15.37 2.42 -10.43
C TYR A 219 15.34 1.15 -9.58
N SER A 220 16.51 0.62 -9.19
CA SER A 220 16.55 -0.62 -8.40
C SER A 220 15.94 -0.41 -7.02
N VAL A 221 16.20 0.74 -6.38
CA VAL A 221 15.57 1.09 -5.10
C VAL A 221 14.04 1.16 -5.23
N LEU A 222 13.53 1.79 -6.29
CA LEU A 222 12.08 1.87 -6.55
C LEU A 222 11.47 0.47 -6.76
N ARG A 223 12.10 -0.36 -7.59
CA ARG A 223 11.68 -1.74 -7.84
C ARG A 223 11.63 -2.55 -6.54
N ASP A 224 12.71 -2.51 -5.77
CA ASP A 224 12.86 -3.34 -4.58
C ASP A 224 11.89 -2.88 -3.47
N ALA A 225 11.69 -1.56 -3.32
CA ALA A 225 10.65 -1.00 -2.45
C ALA A 225 9.25 -1.46 -2.88
N TYR A 226 8.93 -1.40 -4.18
CA TYR A 226 7.65 -1.87 -4.70
C TYR A 226 7.43 -3.35 -4.41
N LEU A 227 8.40 -4.22 -4.74
CA LEU A 227 8.31 -5.65 -4.48
C LEU A 227 8.20 -5.97 -2.99
N HIS A 228 8.88 -5.20 -2.13
CA HIS A 228 8.79 -5.35 -0.69
C HIS A 228 7.36 -5.11 -0.17
N THR A 229 6.67 -4.07 -0.66
CA THR A 229 5.27 -3.81 -0.28
C THR A 229 4.32 -4.93 -0.72
N ARG A 230 4.57 -5.53 -1.88
CA ARG A 230 3.76 -6.64 -2.42
C ARG A 230 3.96 -7.96 -1.68
N ASP A 231 5.15 -8.18 -1.13
CA ASP A 231 5.43 -9.37 -0.31
C ASP A 231 5.00 -9.21 1.14
N ALA A 232 4.97 -7.99 1.69
CA ALA A 232 4.50 -7.72 3.04
C ALA A 232 3.06 -8.21 3.26
N GLY A 233 2.18 -8.05 2.26
CA GLY A 233 0.81 -8.58 2.29
C GLY A 233 0.71 -10.12 2.30
N LYS A 234 1.73 -10.82 1.78
CA LYS A 234 1.82 -12.29 1.88
C LYS A 234 2.24 -12.72 3.28
N ARG A 235 3.17 -11.99 3.91
CA ARG A 235 3.66 -12.30 5.26
C ARG A 235 2.58 -12.11 6.32
N SER A 236 1.75 -11.07 6.23
CA SER A 236 0.61 -10.89 7.15
C SER A 236 -0.43 -12.00 6.99
N ALA A 237 -0.72 -12.42 5.74
CA ALA A 237 -1.61 -13.54 5.47
C ALA A 237 -1.04 -14.88 5.97
N ALA A 238 0.27 -15.10 5.88
CA ALA A 238 0.95 -16.28 6.38
C ALA A 238 0.96 -16.33 7.92
N LEU A 239 1.24 -15.19 8.58
CA LEU A 239 1.15 -15.09 10.04
C LEU A 239 -0.28 -15.36 10.54
N ALA A 240 -1.29 -14.80 9.88
CA ALA A 240 -2.70 -15.04 10.23
C ALA A 240 -3.09 -16.52 10.01
N ALA A 241 -2.60 -17.16 8.95
CA ALA A 241 -2.83 -18.58 8.70
C ALA A 241 -2.14 -19.47 9.76
N SER A 242 -0.93 -19.11 10.20
CA SER A 242 -0.25 -19.83 11.29
C SER A 242 -0.92 -19.61 12.65
N ALA A 243 -1.49 -18.43 12.89
CA ALA A 243 -2.25 -18.13 14.11
C ALA A 243 -3.61 -18.86 14.15
N GLY A 244 -4.21 -19.15 13.00
CA GLY A 244 -5.42 -19.98 12.89
C GLY A 244 -5.17 -21.48 13.00
N ALA A 245 -3.92 -21.94 12.88
CA ALA A 245 -3.54 -23.35 12.98
C ALA A 245 -3.23 -23.81 14.42
N SER A 246 -3.28 -22.91 15.41
CA SER A 246 -2.95 -23.19 16.82
C SER A 246 -4.14 -23.16 17.77
N ALA A 247 -5.37 -23.36 17.31
CA ALA A 247 -6.51 -23.61 18.20
C ALA A 247 -6.64 -25.12 18.45
N PRO A 248 -6.40 -25.64 19.67
CA PRO A 248 -6.82 -26.99 20.01
C PRO A 248 -8.36 -27.01 20.03
N ALA A 249 -8.94 -27.97 19.32
CA ALA A 249 -10.35 -28.28 19.43
C ALA A 249 -10.57 -29.12 20.69
N ASP A 250 -10.78 -28.47 21.83
CA ASP A 250 -11.33 -29.15 23.00
C ASP A 250 -12.82 -28.83 23.09
N GLY A 251 -13.62 -29.79 22.64
CA GLY A 251 -15.03 -29.86 22.97
C GLY A 251 -15.18 -30.30 24.42
N ALA A 252 -15.98 -29.57 25.19
CA ALA A 252 -16.60 -30.06 26.42
C ALA A 252 -17.85 -29.24 26.69
N ASP A 253 -18.98 -29.91 26.45
CA ASP A 253 -20.24 -29.95 27.19
C ASP A 253 -20.56 -28.87 28.24
N SER A 254 -21.84 -28.48 28.21
CA SER A 254 -22.53 -27.73 29.24
C SER A 254 -22.38 -28.36 30.62
N ASP A 255 -22.19 -27.54 31.65
CA ASP A 255 -23.07 -27.46 32.83
C ASP A 255 -22.45 -26.56 33.93
N GLY A 256 -23.29 -25.68 34.52
CA GLY A 256 -23.12 -25.13 35.86
C GLY A 256 -22.11 -24.00 36.07
N TYR A 257 -22.54 -22.73 35.92
CA TYR A 257 -21.85 -21.62 36.59
C TYR A 257 -22.38 -21.49 38.02
N GLU A 258 -21.56 -21.86 39.00
CA GLU A 258 -21.73 -21.49 40.40
C GLU A 258 -20.58 -20.52 40.76
N PRO A 259 -20.85 -19.27 41.15
CA PRO A 259 -19.79 -18.33 41.48
C PRO A 259 -19.08 -18.75 42.79
N PRO A 260 -17.74 -18.66 42.87
CA PRO A 260 -17.02 -18.98 44.10
C PRO A 260 -17.23 -17.89 45.18
N PRO A 261 -17.17 -18.26 46.47
CA PRO A 261 -17.41 -17.33 47.57
C PRO A 261 -16.26 -16.33 47.74
N GLU A 262 -16.63 -15.12 48.19
CA GLU A 262 -15.70 -14.02 48.44
C GLU A 262 -14.68 -14.37 49.55
N GLY A 263 -13.41 -14.09 49.26
CA GLY A 263 -12.35 -13.93 50.25
C GLY A 263 -11.41 -15.12 50.42
N MET A 264 -10.40 -15.23 49.56
CA MET A 264 -9.04 -15.69 49.92
C MET A 264 -8.02 -15.01 49.00
N GLU A 265 -7.15 -14.20 49.60
CA GLU A 265 -5.94 -13.66 48.99
C GLU A 265 -4.94 -14.80 48.74
N GLY A 266 -4.28 -14.84 47.57
CA GLY A 266 -3.24 -15.83 47.31
C GLY A 266 -2.57 -15.72 45.94
N GLU A 267 -1.31 -15.27 45.95
CA GLU A 267 -0.20 -15.52 45.03
C GLU A 267 -0.40 -15.39 43.49
N ALA A 268 0.20 -14.36 42.90
CA ALA A 268 0.48 -14.30 41.46
C ALA A 268 1.67 -15.23 41.10
N PRO A 269 1.55 -16.13 40.10
CA PRO A 269 2.71 -16.88 39.63
C PRO A 269 3.60 -16.02 38.72
N ALA A 270 4.91 -16.17 38.93
CA ALA A 270 6.00 -15.40 38.35
C ALA A 270 6.08 -15.49 36.81
N ALA A 271 6.39 -14.34 36.19
CA ALA A 271 6.72 -14.24 34.78
C ALA A 271 8.07 -14.92 34.48
N THR A 272 8.07 -15.83 33.50
CA THR A 272 9.29 -16.38 32.90
C THR A 272 9.85 -15.38 31.88
N PRO A 273 11.16 -15.06 31.88
CA PRO A 273 11.70 -14.07 30.94
C PRO A 273 11.79 -14.65 29.52
N ALA A 274 11.19 -13.94 28.57
CA ALA A 274 11.35 -14.22 27.15
C ALA A 274 12.81 -13.93 26.72
N SER A 275 13.42 -14.93 26.09
CA SER A 275 14.76 -14.89 25.51
C SER A 275 14.88 -13.79 24.44
N ALA A 276 15.72 -12.80 24.70
CA ALA A 276 16.09 -11.76 23.75
C ALA A 276 17.12 -12.31 22.76
N ALA A 277 16.67 -12.73 21.58
CA ALA A 277 17.55 -12.97 20.44
C ALA A 277 17.96 -11.61 19.83
N SER A 278 19.21 -11.25 20.07
CA SER A 278 19.87 -10.05 19.55
C SER A 278 20.05 -10.15 18.04
N ALA A 279 19.49 -9.21 17.29
CA ALA A 279 19.83 -9.01 15.88
C ALA A 279 21.07 -8.10 15.81
N SER A 280 22.19 -8.69 15.41
CA SER A 280 23.43 -7.99 15.10
C SER A 280 23.26 -7.10 13.86
N VAL A 281 23.54 -5.81 14.03
CA VAL A 281 23.69 -4.84 12.93
C VAL A 281 24.99 -5.18 12.18
N PRO A 282 24.99 -5.37 10.85
CA PRO A 282 26.25 -5.47 10.12
C PRO A 282 26.88 -4.08 10.00
N ALA A 283 28.18 -4.02 10.33
CA ALA A 283 29.01 -2.84 10.31
C ALA A 283 29.10 -2.19 8.91
N ALA A 284 29.07 -0.86 8.89
CA ALA A 284 29.34 -0.05 7.70
C ALA A 284 30.80 -0.26 7.21
N PRO A 285 31.06 -0.39 5.89
CA PRO A 285 32.42 -0.47 5.38
C PRO A 285 33.13 0.89 5.45
N ALA A 286 34.41 0.84 5.81
CA ALA A 286 35.31 1.97 6.01
C ALA A 286 35.52 2.81 4.73
N ALA A 287 35.51 4.13 4.88
CA ALA A 287 35.88 5.08 3.84
C ALA A 287 37.40 5.07 3.57
N PRO A 288 37.85 5.26 2.30
CA PRO A 288 39.28 5.39 2.00
C PRO A 288 39.82 6.76 2.43
N SER A 289 41.03 6.74 3.01
CA SER A 289 41.78 7.89 3.47
C SER A 289 42.28 8.77 2.31
N GLY A 290 41.96 10.06 2.35
CA GLY A 290 42.60 11.12 1.55
C GLY A 290 43.36 12.10 2.47
N PRO A 291 44.42 12.78 1.99
CA PRO A 291 45.37 13.46 2.87
C PRO A 291 44.94 14.90 3.25
N GLY A 292 45.16 15.22 4.53
CA GLY A 292 45.59 16.51 5.10
C GLY A 292 44.96 17.81 4.63
N ALA A 293 44.20 18.46 5.52
CA ALA A 293 44.11 19.91 5.62
C ALA A 293 43.63 20.31 7.03
N ASP A 294 44.60 20.69 7.86
CA ASP A 294 44.64 21.84 8.78
C ASP A 294 43.47 22.11 9.74
N SER A 295 43.79 21.93 11.02
CA SER A 295 43.09 22.39 12.20
C SER A 295 43.12 23.91 12.33
N ASP A 296 41.99 24.55 12.60
CA ASP A 296 41.89 25.73 13.47
C ASP A 296 40.42 25.99 13.88
N GLY A 297 40.15 26.03 15.19
CA GLY A 297 38.99 26.77 15.73
C GLY A 297 37.86 26.01 16.45
N TYR A 298 38.13 25.05 17.34
CA TYR A 298 37.13 24.63 18.34
C TYR A 298 37.64 24.85 19.77
N GLU A 299 36.99 25.77 20.48
CA GLU A 299 37.20 26.05 21.90
C GLU A 299 36.01 25.45 22.69
N PRO A 300 36.21 24.54 23.65
CA PRO A 300 35.11 23.96 24.42
C PRO A 300 34.57 24.95 25.47
N PRO A 301 33.26 24.90 25.80
CA PRO A 301 32.67 25.77 26.82
C PRO A 301 33.12 25.37 28.24
N PRO A 302 33.15 26.32 29.21
CA PRO A 302 33.61 26.05 30.57
C PRO A 302 32.61 25.20 31.38
N GLU A 303 33.16 24.29 32.18
CA GLU A 303 32.43 23.40 33.10
C GLU A 303 31.76 24.20 34.24
N GLY A 304 30.47 23.91 34.51
CA GLY A 304 29.82 24.41 35.73
C GLY A 304 28.33 24.82 35.64
N PHE A 305 27.49 24.11 34.89
CA PHE A 305 26.03 24.31 34.98
C PHE A 305 25.33 23.03 35.46
N GLU A 306 25.03 22.99 36.76
CA GLU A 306 24.11 22.01 37.35
C GLU A 306 22.69 22.27 36.85
N PRO A 307 21.89 21.24 36.49
CA PRO A 307 20.49 21.44 36.14
C PRO A 307 19.64 21.58 37.40
N GLU A 308 18.94 22.71 37.54
CA GLU A 308 17.93 22.94 38.57
C GLU A 308 16.84 21.86 38.52
N SER A 309 16.66 21.19 39.66
CA SER A 309 15.50 20.36 39.96
C SER A 309 14.29 21.24 40.30
N GLY A 310 13.14 20.98 39.66
CA GLY A 310 11.83 21.28 40.25
C GLY A 310 10.88 22.13 39.40
N ALA A 311 10.08 21.49 38.55
CA ALA A 311 8.76 21.97 38.15
C ALA A 311 7.84 20.76 37.83
N PRO A 312 6.54 20.80 38.20
CA PRO A 312 5.71 19.60 38.31
C PRO A 312 5.32 19.00 36.96
N VAL A 313 5.32 17.65 36.90
CA VAL A 313 4.77 16.86 35.80
C VAL A 313 3.29 17.18 35.67
N GLN A 314 2.90 17.87 34.59
CA GLN A 314 1.50 18.01 34.24
C GLN A 314 0.96 16.63 33.85
N LYS A 315 0.09 16.10 34.71
CA LYS A 315 -0.70 14.90 34.47
C LYS A 315 -1.64 15.20 33.30
N GLY A 316 -1.32 14.66 32.12
CA GLY A 316 -2.16 14.77 30.94
C GLY A 316 -3.59 14.24 31.20
N PRO A 317 -4.59 14.73 30.46
CA PRO A 317 -5.97 14.30 30.66
C PRO A 317 -6.09 12.79 30.48
N THR A 318 -6.78 12.16 31.41
CA THR A 318 -7.13 10.74 31.43
C THR A 318 -7.77 10.30 30.11
N PRO A 319 -7.45 9.10 29.59
CA PRO A 319 -8.10 8.60 28.38
C PRO A 319 -9.59 8.41 28.65
N TYR A 320 -10.43 9.14 27.92
CA TYR A 320 -11.85 8.83 27.85
C TYR A 320 -11.98 7.45 27.18
N TYR A 321 -12.46 6.48 27.94
CA TYR A 321 -12.90 5.19 27.42
C TYR A 321 -14.12 5.43 26.53
N VAL A 322 -13.92 5.40 25.22
CA VAL A 322 -15.02 5.32 24.25
C VAL A 322 -15.30 3.82 24.05
N PRO A 323 -16.50 3.32 24.34
CA PRO A 323 -16.79 1.90 24.23
C PRO A 323 -16.62 1.42 22.79
N ALA A 324 -16.18 0.16 22.67
CA ALA A 324 -15.96 -0.52 21.40
C ALA A 324 -17.20 -0.43 20.46
N VAL A 325 -16.92 -0.52 19.16
CA VAL A 325 -17.85 -0.49 18.02
C VAL A 325 -19.17 -1.29 18.20
N PRO A 326 -19.28 -2.37 19.00
CA PRO A 326 -20.58 -3.01 19.22
C PRO A 326 -21.66 -2.09 19.79
N GLN A 327 -21.32 -1.07 20.60
CA GLN A 327 -22.33 -0.20 21.21
C GLN A 327 -22.92 0.84 20.24
N LEU A 328 -22.21 1.19 19.16
CA LEU A 328 -22.72 2.12 18.15
C LEU A 328 -23.78 1.45 17.25
N LEU A 329 -23.73 0.11 17.14
CA LEU A 329 -24.66 -0.69 16.35
C LEU A 329 -26.04 -0.84 17.01
N GLU A 330 -26.12 -0.73 18.34
CA GLU A 330 -27.39 -0.86 19.08
C GLU A 330 -28.32 0.37 18.92
N HIS A 331 -27.86 1.46 18.30
CA HIS A 331 -28.63 2.68 18.08
C HIS A 331 -28.91 2.97 16.59
N LEU A 332 -28.54 2.06 15.68
CA LEU A 332 -28.82 2.19 14.25
C LEU A 332 -30.20 1.63 13.89
N ASP A 333 -30.99 2.41 13.15
CA ASP A 333 -32.30 2.01 12.62
C ASP A 333 -32.20 0.69 11.83
N PRO A 334 -33.00 -0.35 12.17
CA PRO A 334 -32.98 -1.62 11.45
C PRO A 334 -33.31 -1.50 9.95
N ASN A 335 -33.86 -0.38 9.49
CA ASN A 335 -34.15 -0.10 8.08
C ASN A 335 -33.07 0.73 7.37
N TRP A 336 -31.90 0.92 7.98
CA TRP A 336 -30.82 1.75 7.42
C TRP A 336 -30.39 1.32 6.00
N GLY A 337 -30.32 0.00 5.74
CA GLY A 337 -29.86 -0.53 4.46
C GLY A 337 -30.80 -0.31 3.27
N THR A 338 -32.11 -0.15 3.49
CA THR A 338 -33.10 -0.01 2.40
C THR A 338 -33.28 1.44 1.94
N ASN A 339 -32.94 2.41 2.78
CA ASN A 339 -33.06 3.84 2.47
C ASN A 339 -31.82 4.41 1.74
N PHE A 340 -30.66 3.77 1.87
CA PHE A 340 -29.39 4.22 1.27
C PHE A 340 -29.37 4.14 -0.26
N TRP A 341 -30.10 3.18 -0.85
CA TRP A 341 -30.10 2.94 -2.31
C TRP A 341 -31.27 3.61 -3.06
N ARG A 342 -32.12 4.39 -2.38
CA ARG A 342 -33.31 5.04 -2.99
C ARG A 342 -33.25 6.57 -3.06
N ARG A 343 -32.09 7.18 -2.83
CA ARG A 343 -31.89 8.62 -3.05
C ARG A 343 -30.68 8.88 -3.91
#